data_AF-A0A956WY63-F1
#
_entry.id   AF-A0A956WY63-F1
#
_cell.length_a   1.000
_cell.length_b   1.000
_cell.length_c   1.000
_cell.angle_alpha   90.00
_cell.angle_beta   90.00
_cell.angle_gamma   90.00
#
_symmetry.space_group_name_H-M   'P 1'
#
loop_
_entity.id
_entity.type
_entity.pdbx_description
1 polymer ?
#
loop_
_entity_poly.entity_id
_entity_poly.type
_entity_poly.pdbx_seq_one_letter_code
_entity_poly.pdbx_strand_id
1 'polypeptide(L)'
;PLIVANLDNTGDPEISINIAPIARLNGIFLENVIQPTIRFSGWLLWLAEASIFVLLLLGLFSRLGAAIAVAVSAQLLVGLSGIPNPYEWEWAYNTIFVLALVLFAFAPGRVFGIDALLRPRFLAAKARGSFFGKVLSWLT
;
A
#
# COMPACT_ATOMS: atom_id res chain seq x y z
N PRO A 1 6.40 25.02 -5.90
CA PRO A 1 4.98 25.21 -5.50
C PRO A 1 4.33 23.83 -5.36
N LEU A 2 3.46 23.62 -4.35
CA LEU A 2 2.83 22.32 -4.06
C LEU A 2 1.75 21.97 -5.09
N ILE A 3 0.99 22.98 -5.54
CA ILE A 3 -0.03 22.85 -6.58
C ILE A 3 0.51 23.55 -7.82
N VAL A 4 0.42 22.89 -8.98
CA VAL A 4 0.83 23.43 -10.27
C VAL A 4 -0.39 23.39 -11.18
N ALA A 5 -0.75 24.55 -11.74
CA ALA A 5 -1.77 24.62 -12.77
C ALA A 5 -1.12 24.40 -14.12
N ASN A 6 -1.60 23.41 -14.88
CA ASN A 6 -1.22 23.28 -16.28
C ASN A 6 -2.14 24.18 -17.12
N LEU A 7 -1.56 25.10 -17.87
CA LEU A 7 -2.28 26.01 -18.76
C LEU A 7 -2.17 25.60 -20.23
N ASP A 8 -1.48 24.48 -20.52
CA ASP A 8 -1.44 23.92 -21.85
C ASP A 8 -2.72 23.14 -22.17
N ASN A 9 -3.09 23.10 -23.45
CA ASN A 9 -4.28 22.39 -23.92
C ASN A 9 -3.89 21.03 -24.51
N THR A 10 -3.07 20.27 -23.78
CA THR A 10 -2.54 18.97 -24.25
C THR A 10 -3.33 17.76 -23.73
N GLY A 11 -4.36 17.98 -22.91
CA GLY A 11 -5.17 16.91 -22.31
C GLY A 11 -4.62 16.37 -20.99
N ASP A 12 -3.53 16.95 -20.49
CA ASP A 12 -2.97 16.67 -19.17
C ASP A 12 -3.78 17.31 -18.04
N PRO A 13 -3.62 16.88 -16.78
CA PRO A 13 -4.34 17.44 -15.65
C PRO A 13 -4.11 18.94 -15.49
N GLU A 14 -5.20 19.73 -15.57
CA GLU A 14 -5.19 21.19 -15.41
C GLU A 14 -4.69 21.63 -14.01
N ILE A 15 -4.83 20.74 -13.01
CA ILE A 15 -4.32 20.92 -11.65
C ILE A 15 -3.57 19.66 -11.24
N SER A 16 -2.29 19.79 -10.85
CA SER A 16 -1.45 18.70 -10.39
C SER A 16 -0.75 19.01 -9.07
N ILE A 17 -0.41 17.97 -8.33
CA ILE A 17 0.40 18.05 -7.12
C ILE A 17 1.87 17.84 -7.52
N ASN A 18 2.74 18.74 -7.08
CA ASN A 18 4.17 18.61 -7.33
C ASN A 18 4.77 17.51 -6.45
N ILE A 19 4.91 16.32 -7.02
CA ILE A 19 5.55 15.15 -6.38
C ILE A 19 7.05 15.06 -6.66
N ALA A 20 7.64 15.99 -7.43
CA ALA A 20 9.06 15.99 -7.77
C ALA A 20 10.02 15.83 -6.57
N PRO A 21 9.80 16.47 -5.39
CA PRO A 21 10.69 16.24 -4.25
C PRO A 21 10.63 14.79 -3.75
N ILE A 22 9.45 14.18 -3.72
CA ILE A 22 9.25 12.81 -3.24
C ILE A 22 9.82 11.82 -4.26
N ALA A 23 9.59 12.05 -5.55
CA ALA A 23 10.15 11.25 -6.64
C ALA A 23 11.68 11.28 -6.65
N ARG A 24 12.31 12.43 -6.38
CA ARG A 24 13.78 12.53 -6.23
C ARG A 24 14.30 11.72 -5.06
N LEU A 25 13.64 11.79 -3.91
CA LEU A 25 14.01 10.96 -2.74
C LEU A 25 13.85 9.48 -3.05
N ASN A 26 12.81 9.11 -3.78
CA ASN A 26 12.57 7.75 -4.25
C ASN A 26 13.69 7.25 -5.17
N GLY A 27 14.13 8.07 -6.13
CA GLY A 27 15.25 7.78 -7.02
C GLY A 27 16.54 7.51 -6.26
N ILE A 28 16.87 8.36 -5.28
CA ILE A 28 18.05 8.16 -4.41
C ILE A 28 17.94 6.83 -3.66
N PHE A 29 16.76 6.48 -3.12
CA PHE A 29 16.55 5.20 -2.45
C PHE A 29 16.70 4.01 -3.41
N LEU A 30 16.14 4.11 -4.61
CA LEU A 30 16.26 3.08 -5.64
C LEU A 30 17.72 2.82 -6.01
N GLU A 31 18.48 3.86 -6.31
CA GLU A 31 19.88 3.77 -6.72
C GLU A 31 20.79 3.22 -5.61
N ASN A 32 20.56 3.63 -4.35
CA ASN A 32 21.47 3.28 -3.25
C ASN A 32 21.08 2.00 -2.51
N VAL A 33 19.82 1.57 -2.56
CA VAL A 33 19.33 0.43 -1.77
C VAL A 33 18.81 -0.69 -2.66
N ILE A 34 17.91 -0.37 -3.60
CA ILE A 34 17.18 -1.37 -4.39
C ILE A 34 18.04 -1.93 -5.52
N GLN A 35 18.64 -1.07 -6.35
CA GLN A 35 19.49 -1.47 -7.46
C GLN A 35 20.68 -2.36 -7.05
N PRO A 36 21.50 -2.02 -6.04
CA PRO A 36 22.62 -2.87 -5.64
C PRO A 36 22.18 -4.22 -5.06
N THR A 37 20.94 -4.29 -4.56
CA THR A 37 20.39 -5.46 -3.87
C THR A 37 19.22 -6.07 -4.64
N ILE A 38 19.17 -5.88 -5.97
CA ILE A 38 17.97 -6.13 -6.79
C ILE A 38 17.41 -7.55 -6.65
N ARG A 39 18.29 -8.55 -6.52
CA ARG A 39 17.87 -9.95 -6.38
C ARG A 39 17.12 -10.18 -5.07
N PHE A 40 17.60 -9.62 -3.97
CA PHE A 40 16.93 -9.73 -2.67
C PHE A 40 15.69 -8.85 -2.61
N SER A 41 15.75 -7.62 -3.13
CA SER A 41 14.58 -6.74 -3.24
C SER A 41 13.46 -7.37 -4.07
N GLY A 42 13.79 -8.09 -5.14
CA GLY A 42 12.81 -8.84 -5.94
C GLY A 42 12.12 -9.95 -5.16
N TRP A 43 12.87 -10.74 -4.39
CA TRP A 43 12.28 -11.75 -3.49
C TRP A 43 11.40 -11.12 -2.41
N LEU A 44 11.83 -9.99 -1.86
CA LEU A 44 11.07 -9.25 -0.84
C LEU A 44 9.77 -8.69 -1.42
N LEU A 45 9.80 -8.15 -2.64
CA LEU A 45 8.62 -7.67 -3.35
C LEU A 45 7.65 -8.82 -3.65
N TRP A 46 8.16 -9.94 -4.18
CA TRP A 46 7.36 -11.13 -4.43
C TRP A 46 6.70 -11.66 -3.15
N LEU A 47 7.45 -11.70 -2.03
CA LEU A 47 6.91 -12.10 -0.73
C LEU A 47 5.82 -11.14 -0.26
N ALA A 48 5.99 -9.83 -0.47
CA ALA A 48 4.99 -8.82 -0.14
C ALA A 48 3.71 -9.03 -0.96
N GLU A 49 3.81 -9.24 -2.27
CA GLU A 49 2.67 -9.52 -3.16
C GLU A 49 1.94 -10.81 -2.77
N ALA A 50 2.68 -11.90 -2.56
CA ALA A 50 2.12 -13.17 -2.11
C ALA A 50 1.42 -13.03 -0.75
N SER A 51 2.01 -12.25 0.17
CA SER A 51 1.43 -11.99 1.49
C SER A 51 0.14 -11.17 1.37
N ILE A 52 0.11 -10.12 0.55
CA ILE A 52 -1.11 -9.33 0.28
C ILE A 52 -2.21 -10.24 -0.23
N PHE A 53 -1.90 -11.08 -1.22
CA PHE A 53 -2.85 -12.03 -1.79
C PHE A 53 -3.42 -12.96 -0.73
N VAL A 54 -2.57 -13.68 0.02
CA VAL A 54 -3.02 -14.64 1.03
C VAL A 54 -3.82 -13.97 2.15
N LEU A 55 -3.34 -12.84 2.68
CA LEU A 55 -3.98 -12.15 3.81
C LEU A 55 -5.32 -11.53 3.43
N LEU A 56 -5.42 -10.90 2.26
CA LEU A 56 -6.67 -10.26 1.83
C LEU A 56 -7.66 -11.28 1.26
N LEU A 57 -7.21 -12.29 0.52
CA LEU A 57 -8.09 -13.32 -0.04
C LEU A 57 -8.74 -14.16 1.07
N LEU A 58 -7.94 -14.59 2.06
CA LEU A 58 -8.46 -15.33 3.20
C LEU A 58 -9.14 -14.42 4.24
N GLY A 59 -8.96 -13.10 4.11
CA GLY A 59 -9.38 -12.11 5.11
C GLY A 59 -8.78 -12.41 6.49
N LEU A 60 -7.51 -12.83 6.52
CA LEU A 60 -6.71 -13.09 7.72
C LEU A 60 -5.74 -11.92 7.94
N PHE A 61 -5.79 -11.29 9.10
CA PHE A 61 -5.09 -10.03 9.40
C PHE A 61 -5.26 -9.00 8.28
N SER A 62 -6.52 -8.76 7.88
CA SER A 62 -6.85 -7.96 6.69
C SER A 62 -6.23 -6.55 6.71
N ARG A 63 -6.04 -5.93 7.89
CA ARG A 63 -5.33 -4.64 7.99
C ARG A 63 -3.84 -4.76 7.75
N LEU A 64 -3.22 -5.87 8.12
CA LEU A 64 -1.80 -6.11 7.85
C LEU A 64 -1.58 -6.29 6.34
N GLY A 65 -2.40 -7.12 5.69
CA GLY A 65 -2.38 -7.28 4.24
C GLY A 65 -2.60 -5.95 3.51
N ALA A 66 -3.57 -5.16 3.95
CA ALA A 66 -3.82 -3.84 3.40
C ALA A 66 -2.69 -2.84 3.67
N ALA A 67 -2.04 -2.88 4.84
CA ALA A 67 -0.88 -2.02 5.13
C ALA A 67 0.31 -2.31 4.22
N ILE A 68 0.59 -3.60 3.96
CA ILE A 68 1.62 -4.00 2.99
C ILE A 68 1.23 -3.51 1.59
N ALA A 69 -0.04 -3.67 1.20
CA ALA A 69 -0.53 -3.18 -0.09
C ALA A 69 -0.38 -1.66 -0.23
N VAL A 70 -0.67 -0.89 0.83
CA VAL A 70 -0.45 0.58 0.85
C VAL A 70 1.03 0.90 0.67
N ALA A 71 1.93 0.20 1.35
CA ALA A 71 3.37 0.45 1.23
C ALA A 71 3.90 0.16 -0.19
N VAL A 72 3.51 -0.99 -0.77
CA VAL A 72 3.93 -1.38 -2.13
C VAL A 72 3.32 -0.45 -3.19
N SER A 73 2.03 -0.15 -3.08
CA SER A 73 1.35 0.75 -4.04
C SER A 73 1.79 2.20 -3.93
N ALA A 74 2.15 2.69 -2.73
CA ALA A 74 2.77 4.02 -2.57
C ALA A 74 4.10 4.12 -3.31
N GLN A 75 4.90 3.05 -3.28
CA GLN A 75 6.16 3.00 -4.01
C GLN A 75 5.94 3.06 -5.53
N LEU A 76 4.96 2.30 -6.03
CA LEU A 76 4.58 2.33 -7.45
C LEU A 76 4.03 3.71 -7.85
N LEU A 77 3.17 4.29 -7.02
CA LEU A 77 2.59 5.61 -7.25
C LEU A 77 3.70 6.66 -7.40
N VAL A 78 4.63 6.73 -6.46
CA VAL A 78 5.72 7.72 -6.52
C VAL A 78 6.70 7.42 -7.66
N GLY A 79 6.98 6.15 -7.93
CA GLY A 79 7.97 5.73 -8.91
C GLY A 79 7.51 5.84 -10.36
N LEU A 80 6.19 5.78 -10.62
CA LEU A 80 5.62 5.70 -11.96
C LEU A 80 4.69 6.87 -12.31
N SER A 81 4.36 7.75 -11.35
CA SER A 81 3.61 8.98 -11.65
C SER A 81 4.47 10.01 -12.39
N GLY A 82 3.87 10.66 -13.37
CA GLY A 82 4.46 11.73 -14.16
C GLY A 82 5.52 11.25 -15.15
N ILE A 83 5.50 9.99 -15.57
CA ILE A 83 6.43 9.47 -16.59
C ILE A 83 5.83 9.74 -17.99
N PRO A 84 6.39 10.70 -18.75
CA PRO A 84 5.85 11.07 -20.06
C PRO A 84 6.23 10.08 -21.17
N ASN A 85 7.26 9.25 -20.96
CA ASN A 85 7.74 8.27 -21.94
C ASN A 85 8.49 7.10 -21.27
N PRO A 86 8.07 5.84 -21.43
CA PRO A 86 6.79 5.40 -22.02
C PRO A 86 5.60 5.92 -21.19
N TYR A 87 4.49 6.25 -21.85
CA TYR A 87 3.29 6.73 -21.16
C TYR A 87 2.73 5.62 -20.26
N GLU A 88 2.87 5.81 -18.95
CA GLU A 88 2.43 4.86 -17.93
C GLU A 88 1.01 5.19 -17.45
N TRP A 89 0.23 4.17 -17.07
CA TRP A 89 -1.16 4.37 -16.65
C TRP A 89 -1.24 4.81 -15.18
N GLU A 90 -0.93 6.08 -14.92
CA GLU A 90 -0.89 6.66 -13.57
C GLU A 90 -2.18 6.42 -12.75
N TRP A 91 -3.33 6.47 -13.42
CA TRP A 91 -4.63 6.23 -12.80
C TRP A 91 -4.78 4.83 -12.22
N ALA A 92 -4.13 3.81 -12.79
CA ALA A 92 -4.15 2.46 -12.25
C ALA A 92 -3.45 2.41 -10.89
N TYR A 93 -2.27 3.04 -10.77
CA TYR A 93 -1.51 3.09 -9.52
C TYR A 93 -2.23 3.90 -8.43
N ASN A 94 -2.83 5.04 -8.81
CA ASN A 94 -3.71 5.82 -7.93
C ASN A 94 -4.87 4.96 -7.40
N THR A 95 -5.52 4.20 -8.27
CA THR A 95 -6.66 3.35 -7.91
C THR A 95 -6.25 2.26 -6.94
N ILE A 96 -5.14 1.56 -7.21
CA ILE A 96 -4.62 0.51 -6.31
C ILE A 96 -4.29 1.11 -4.94
N PHE A 97 -3.62 2.26 -4.89
CA PHE A 97 -3.26 2.92 -3.63
C PHE A 97 -4.49 3.34 -2.82
N VAL A 98 -5.47 3.98 -3.46
CA VAL A 98 -6.71 4.40 -2.79
C VAL A 98 -7.51 3.17 -2.32
N LEU A 99 -7.61 2.12 -3.12
CA LEU A 99 -8.28 0.88 -2.70
C LEU A 99 -7.55 0.24 -1.52
N ALA A 100 -6.22 0.20 -1.52
CA ALA A 100 -5.46 -0.32 -0.39
C ALA A 100 -5.72 0.49 0.90
N LEU A 101 -5.83 1.82 0.80
CA LEU A 101 -6.23 2.68 1.93
C LEU A 101 -7.63 2.37 2.44
N VAL A 102 -8.60 2.18 1.53
CA VAL A 102 -9.97 1.78 1.91
C VAL A 102 -9.96 0.44 2.63
N LEU A 103 -9.26 -0.56 2.11
CA LEU A 103 -9.15 -1.88 2.74
C LEU A 103 -8.47 -1.79 4.11
N PHE A 104 -7.47 -0.92 4.26
CA PHE A 104 -6.78 -0.69 5.53
C PHE A 104 -7.68 -0.01 6.57
N ALA A 105 -8.51 0.94 6.14
CA ALA A 105 -9.43 1.68 7.00
C ALA A 105 -10.59 0.81 7.49
N PHE A 106 -11.22 0.07 6.57
CA PHE A 106 -12.44 -0.69 6.87
C PHE A 106 -12.16 -2.10 7.42
N ALA A 107 -10.99 -2.69 7.14
CA ALA A 107 -10.62 -4.03 7.60
C ALA A 107 -11.69 -5.09 7.22
N PRO A 108 -11.88 -5.40 5.92
CA PRO A 108 -12.98 -6.25 5.45
C PRO A 108 -12.96 -7.67 6.02
N GLY A 109 -11.81 -8.14 6.52
CA GLY A 109 -11.69 -9.44 7.19
C GLY A 109 -12.64 -9.61 8.38
N ARG A 110 -13.06 -8.51 9.01
CA ARG A 110 -14.00 -8.54 10.15
C ARG A 110 -15.39 -9.05 9.82
N VAL A 111 -15.78 -8.99 8.55
CA VAL A 111 -17.14 -9.33 8.10
C VAL A 111 -17.12 -10.55 7.18
N PHE A 112 -16.18 -10.59 6.22
CA PHE A 112 -16.15 -11.63 5.18
C PHE A 112 -14.95 -12.59 5.30
N GLY A 113 -14.05 -12.39 6.27
CA GLY A 113 -12.79 -13.14 6.38
C GLY A 113 -12.73 -14.12 7.55
N ILE A 114 -11.64 -14.87 7.58
CA ILE A 114 -11.29 -15.74 8.73
C ILE A 114 -11.13 -14.91 10.02
N ASP A 115 -10.76 -13.64 9.91
CA ASP A 115 -10.70 -12.70 11.04
C ASP A 115 -12.02 -12.62 11.81
N ALA A 116 -13.18 -12.73 11.15
CA ALA A 116 -14.48 -12.74 11.81
C ALA A 116 -14.63 -13.90 12.81
N LEU A 117 -14.06 -15.07 12.48
CA LEU A 117 -14.10 -16.28 13.32
C LEU A 117 -13.08 -16.23 14.48
N LEU A 118 -11.93 -15.58 14.25
CA LEU A 118 -10.85 -15.49 15.24
C LEU A 118 -11.03 -14.34 16.23
N ARG A 119 -11.73 -13.27 15.84
CA ARG A 119 -11.94 -12.06 16.63
C ARG A 119 -12.55 -12.31 18.03
N PRO A 120 -13.56 -13.18 18.23
CA PRO A 120 -14.08 -13.48 19.56
C PRO A 120 -13.01 -14.08 20.49
N ARG A 121 -12.12 -14.92 19.95
CA ARG A 121 -11.01 -15.53 20.70
C ARG A 121 -9.95 -14.49 21.07
N PHE A 122 -9.64 -13.56 20.16
CA PHE A 122 -8.70 -12.47 20.44
C PHE A 122 -9.24 -11.46 21.46
N LEU A 123 -10.54 -11.16 21.41
CA LEU A 123 -11.20 -10.32 22.43
C LEU A 123 -11.21 -10.99 23.80
N ALA A 124 -11.46 -12.30 23.87
CA ALA A 124 -11.35 -13.06 25.12
C ALA A 124 -9.92 -13.08 25.68
N ALA A 125 -8.90 -13.16 24.82
CA ALA A 125 -7.49 -13.06 25.23
C ALA A 125 -7.10 -11.65 25.70
N LYS A 126 -7.64 -10.61 25.06
CA LYS A 126 -7.48 -9.20 25.48
C LYS A 126 -8.11 -8.96 26.86
N ALA A 127 -9.28 -9.53 27.12
CA ALA A 127 -9.96 -9.43 28.42
C ALA A 127 -9.14 -10.07 29.57
N ARG A 128 -8.30 -11.05 29.25
CA ARG A 128 -7.35 -11.68 30.21
C ARG A 128 -6.05 -10.89 30.40
N GLY A 129 -5.91 -9.70 29.80
CA GLY A 129 -4.75 -8.83 29.97
C GLY A 129 -3.55 -9.13 29.05
N SER A 130 -3.69 -10.02 28.06
CA SER A 130 -2.60 -10.34 27.13
C SER A 130 -2.35 -9.22 26.13
N PHE A 131 -1.10 -8.74 26.04
CA PHE A 131 -0.65 -7.75 25.05
C PHE A 131 -0.88 -8.23 23.61
N PHE A 132 -0.60 -9.51 23.34
CA PHE A 132 -0.86 -10.13 22.04
C PHE A 132 -2.34 -10.10 21.67
N GLY A 133 -3.25 -10.32 22.62
CA GLY A 133 -4.70 -10.19 22.40
C GLY A 133 -5.10 -8.78 21.95
N LYS A 134 -4.45 -7.74 22.49
CA LYS A 134 -4.69 -6.34 22.09
C LYS A 134 -4.20 -6.07 20.67
N VAL A 135 -2.99 -6.49 20.33
CA VAL A 135 -2.38 -6.29 19.00
C VAL A 135 -3.13 -7.06 17.92
N LEU A 136 -3.40 -8.35 18.15
CA LEU A 136 -4.15 -9.18 17.19
C LEU A 136 -5.58 -8.65 16.98
N SER A 137 -6.27 -8.22 18.05
CA SER A 137 -7.61 -7.63 17.91
C SER A 137 -7.66 -6.32 17.12
N TRP A 138 -6.53 -5.62 17.01
CA TRP A 138 -6.44 -4.39 16.22
C TRP A 138 -6.10 -4.68 14.76
N LEU A 139 -5.28 -5.70 14.50
CA LEU A 139 -4.88 -6.15 13.17
C LEU A 139 -6.00 -6.88 12.41
N THR A 140 -6.88 -7.56 13.13
CA THR A 140 -8.17 -8.05 12.62
C THR A 140 -9.20 -6.93 12.64
#